data_AF-A0A8H6M1M8-F1
#
_entry.id   AF-A0A8H6M1M8-F1
#
_cell.length_a   1.000
_cell.length_b   1.000
_cell.length_c   1.000
_cell.angle_alpha   90.00
_cell.angle_beta   90.00
_cell.angle_gamma   90.00
#
_symmetry.space_group_name_H-M   'P 1'
#
loop_
_entity.id
_entity.type
_entity.pdbx_description
1 polymer ?
#
loop_
_entity_poly.entity_id
_entity_poly.type
_entity_poly.pdbx_seq_one_letter_code
_entity_poly.pdbx_strand_id
1 'polypeptide(L)'
;MNANVEAEGQGKLDTEADDQREAKVNAVAPKTEAQVREEEPHSVGASTVQAGTSFEILPFEEDHATPLAEDTDRDGDVNMSGTSPSPELQYPATNIEPPTAPTQAQEEPLFAASNFENIPTHSVQVVNDLRHALRLRDGDVKALERSYEEIRCTLRERNGHIDYLERELLPQFEKRNDYLENEFQSFQNLQREFQCAVEYIRKTERDLSDARKEAEEKGNRASEVASSLKKTKKLLAARTEELNVAQAFMVTADKFSVADVSHMVEQLNDDVFQCAAMVTDAVSEQRAAMEGVKPDPEEDLNYVQEARKEVVKIWGEESISRIQRDIEKDGDTFLLEAVVQSVLVMRLRDVIQKMHLGEDGAVNEMLEQMWEGVKKSNEHAIAKNWFSMTHSQLKSQPVHNTKTLHRLACLTYVAGYRAHASGDLPRLLEEKVGEMTEKALKIKEIAAEGVLSAEVRVVAFDPHVKFDTERMQDAFAQESFGGSKGKGKGKDKEKEKDKKEEGGAKVQAIVVSTGLGVSFSTKGKAEEVVMKTKVVLESALEEVAPEGTTSENLTGPQMPVIASPD
;
A
#
# COMPACT_ATOMS: atom_id res chain seq x y z
N MET A 1 -17.86 49.70 -5.63
CA MET A 1 -18.40 50.71 -4.71
C MET A 1 -19.90 50.75 -4.90
N ASN A 2 -20.65 50.74 -3.80
CA ASN A 2 -22.12 50.63 -3.67
C ASN A 2 -22.69 49.24 -4.01
N ALA A 3 -23.68 48.67 -3.32
CA ALA A 3 -24.35 48.93 -2.04
C ALA A 3 -25.20 47.69 -1.71
N ASN A 4 -25.48 47.50 -0.41
CA ASN A 4 -26.66 46.85 0.20
C ASN A 4 -27.69 46.14 -0.68
N VAL A 5 -28.17 44.95 -0.24
CA VAL A 5 -29.59 44.64 0.04
C VAL A 5 -29.69 43.38 0.92
N GLU A 6 -30.53 43.47 1.96
CA GLU A 6 -31.00 42.44 2.88
C GLU A 6 -31.89 41.39 2.18
N ALA A 7 -31.98 40.16 2.72
CA ALA A 7 -33.26 39.46 2.84
C ALA A 7 -33.14 38.14 3.63
N GLU A 8 -34.12 37.95 4.50
CA GLU A 8 -34.45 36.80 5.32
C GLU A 8 -34.85 35.56 4.49
N GLY A 9 -34.77 34.38 5.10
CA GLY A 9 -35.32 33.15 4.54
C GLY A 9 -35.28 31.97 5.52
N GLN A 10 -36.26 31.91 6.43
CA GLN A 10 -36.55 30.74 7.25
C GLN A 10 -37.00 29.56 6.36
N GLY A 11 -36.35 28.41 6.53
CA GLY A 11 -36.77 27.12 5.95
C GLY A 11 -36.99 26.08 7.06
N LYS A 12 -38.25 25.89 7.45
CA LYS A 12 -38.75 24.70 8.15
C LYS A 12 -38.68 23.50 7.21
N LEU A 13 -38.22 22.35 7.70
CA LEU A 13 -38.58 21.04 7.14
C LEU A 13 -38.84 20.08 8.31
N ASP A 14 -40.12 19.79 8.49
CA ASP A 14 -40.66 18.64 9.21
C ASP A 14 -40.40 17.37 8.38
N THR A 15 -40.03 16.25 9.01
CA THR A 15 -40.49 14.93 8.57
C THR A 15 -40.47 13.92 9.74
N GLU A 16 -41.64 13.32 9.91
CA GLU A 16 -42.07 12.21 10.78
C GLU A 16 -41.18 10.95 10.68
N ALA A 17 -41.00 10.18 11.77
CA ALA A 17 -41.70 8.91 12.12
C ALA A 17 -41.57 7.84 11.01
N ASP A 18 -41.24 6.57 11.24
CA ASP A 18 -41.67 5.61 12.25
C ASP A 18 -40.82 4.34 12.01
N ASP A 19 -40.39 3.60 13.04
CA ASP A 19 -40.48 2.13 13.05
C ASP A 19 -39.93 1.54 14.37
N GLN A 20 -40.87 1.10 15.21
CA GLN A 20 -40.66 0.16 16.30
C GLN A 20 -41.18 -1.21 15.87
N ARG A 21 -40.38 -2.27 16.07
CA ARG A 21 -40.72 -3.69 16.31
C ARG A 21 -39.37 -4.45 16.34
N GLU A 22 -39.06 -5.42 17.17
CA GLU A 22 -39.83 -6.25 18.10
C GLU A 22 -38.79 -6.93 19.03
N ALA A 23 -39.10 -7.03 20.32
CA ALA A 23 -38.34 -7.82 21.29
C ALA A 23 -38.99 -9.20 21.46
N LYS A 24 -38.20 -10.28 21.49
CA LYS A 24 -38.38 -11.47 22.37
C LYS A 24 -37.34 -12.57 22.09
N VAL A 25 -37.05 -13.35 23.17
CA VAL A 25 -36.42 -14.69 23.23
C VAL A 25 -34.88 -14.67 23.21
N ASN A 26 -34.08 -15.26 24.13
CA ASN A 26 -34.30 -16.09 25.32
C ASN A 26 -33.08 -15.97 26.25
N ALA A 27 -33.32 -16.08 27.56
CA ALA A 27 -32.31 -16.37 28.57
C ALA A 27 -32.25 -17.89 28.82
N VAL A 28 -31.05 -18.48 28.85
CA VAL A 28 -30.76 -19.74 29.58
C VAL A 28 -29.33 -19.65 30.12
N ALA A 29 -29.20 -19.82 31.43
CA ALA A 29 -27.96 -19.87 32.20
C ALA A 29 -27.41 -21.32 32.27
N PRO A 30 -26.17 -21.53 32.77
CA PRO A 30 -25.34 -22.71 32.48
C PRO A 30 -25.45 -23.81 33.54
N LYS A 31 -25.10 -25.05 33.17
CA LYS A 31 -24.74 -26.11 34.12
C LYS A 31 -23.61 -27.02 33.60
N THR A 32 -22.75 -27.28 34.57
CA THR A 32 -21.57 -28.14 34.78
C THR A 32 -21.65 -29.63 34.39
N GLU A 33 -20.48 -30.28 34.52
CA GLU A 33 -20.15 -31.72 34.61
C GLU A 33 -19.62 -32.35 33.30
N ALA A 34 -18.31 -32.53 33.13
CA ALA A 34 -17.41 -33.52 33.75
C ALA A 34 -17.69 -34.96 33.28
N GLN A 35 -16.85 -35.46 32.36
CA GLN A 35 -16.62 -36.90 32.27
C GLN A 35 -15.20 -37.19 31.75
N VAL A 36 -14.42 -37.73 32.69
CA VAL A 36 -13.12 -38.39 32.57
C VAL A 36 -13.26 -39.61 31.66
N ARG A 37 -12.29 -39.81 30.78
CA ARG A 37 -12.09 -41.09 30.10
C ARG A 37 -10.60 -41.43 30.11
N GLU A 38 -10.28 -42.43 30.93
CA GLU A 38 -9.04 -43.19 30.93
C GLU A 38 -8.86 -43.89 29.58
N GLU A 39 -7.66 -43.84 29.00
CA GLU A 39 -7.04 -44.96 28.27
C GLU A 39 -5.50 -44.79 28.32
N GLU A 40 -4.84 -45.63 29.14
CA GLU A 40 -3.50 -46.17 28.87
C GLU A 40 -3.64 -47.28 27.79
N PRO A 41 -2.61 -47.66 26.98
CA PRO A 41 -1.35 -48.20 27.53
C PRO A 41 -0.05 -48.09 26.68
N HIS A 42 1.03 -48.58 27.31
CA HIS A 42 2.27 -49.16 26.76
C HIS A 42 3.54 -48.30 26.63
N SER A 43 4.35 -48.35 27.70
CA SER A 43 5.76 -48.80 27.73
C SER A 43 6.34 -49.33 26.42
N VAL A 44 7.48 -48.79 25.97
CA VAL A 44 8.79 -49.48 25.74
C VAL A 44 9.85 -48.41 25.40
N GLY A 45 11.06 -48.53 25.96
CA GLY A 45 12.28 -48.27 25.18
C GLY A 45 13.22 -47.17 25.67
N ALA A 46 14.30 -47.60 26.32
CA ALA A 46 15.47 -46.80 26.64
C ALA A 46 16.23 -46.30 25.40
N SER A 47 16.82 -45.10 25.49
CA SER A 47 18.19 -44.85 24.98
C SER A 47 18.75 -43.53 25.46
N THR A 48 19.79 -43.66 26.28
CA THR A 48 20.89 -42.75 26.46
C THR A 48 21.48 -42.33 25.11
N VAL A 49 21.52 -41.02 24.81
CA VAL A 49 22.45 -40.48 23.81
C VAL A 49 23.01 -39.16 24.32
N GLN A 50 24.32 -39.19 24.57
CA GLN A 50 25.18 -38.02 24.72
C GLN A 50 25.14 -37.20 23.42
N ALA A 51 24.88 -35.89 23.52
CA ALA A 51 25.17 -34.96 22.44
C ALA A 51 26.33 -34.06 22.89
N GLY A 52 27.55 -34.52 22.62
CA GLY A 52 28.70 -33.64 22.48
C GLY A 52 28.62 -32.96 21.12
N THR A 53 28.56 -31.64 21.11
CA THR A 53 28.61 -30.85 19.87
C THR A 53 30.06 -30.42 19.65
N SER A 54 30.82 -31.26 18.94
CA SER A 54 32.08 -30.87 18.33
C SER A 54 31.78 -30.12 17.04
N PHE A 55 32.25 -28.87 16.98
CA PHE A 55 32.23 -28.01 15.81
C PHE A 55 33.37 -28.45 14.89
N GLU A 56 33.06 -29.15 13.80
CA GLU A 56 34.02 -29.47 12.73
C GLU A 56 33.76 -28.52 11.55
N ILE A 57 34.77 -27.69 11.29
CA ILE A 57 34.85 -26.75 10.17
C ILE A 57 35.29 -27.55 8.94
N LEU A 58 34.49 -27.54 7.88
CA LEU A 58 34.91 -27.94 6.52
C LEU A 58 34.34 -26.98 5.48
N PRO A 59 35.00 -26.88 4.30
CA PRO A 59 35.19 -25.63 3.59
C PRO A 59 34.09 -25.31 2.57
N PHE A 60 34.02 -24.04 2.24
CA PHE A 60 33.23 -23.43 1.18
C PHE A 60 33.78 -23.90 -0.18
N GLU A 61 33.03 -24.74 -0.90
CA GLU A 61 33.24 -24.99 -2.33
C GLU A 61 32.35 -24.05 -3.15
N GLU A 62 32.98 -23.26 -4.02
CA GLU A 62 32.33 -22.45 -5.06
C GLU A 62 31.91 -23.38 -6.21
N ASP A 63 30.61 -23.49 -6.47
CA ASP A 63 30.09 -24.12 -7.69
C ASP A 63 29.41 -23.10 -8.61
N HIS A 64 30.02 -22.96 -9.78
CA HIS A 64 29.49 -22.27 -10.95
C HIS A 64 28.29 -23.06 -11.52
N ALA A 65 27.13 -22.40 -11.66
CA ALA A 65 25.99 -22.94 -12.40
C ALA A 65 25.81 -22.28 -13.77
N THR A 66 26.03 -23.08 -14.80
CA THR A 66 25.68 -22.91 -16.22
C THR A 66 24.15 -22.89 -16.43
N PRO A 67 23.59 -22.17 -17.42
CA PRO A 67 22.20 -22.38 -17.81
C PRO A 67 22.10 -23.44 -18.91
N LEU A 68 21.30 -24.49 -18.66
CA LEU A 68 20.88 -25.47 -19.66
C LEU A 68 19.42 -25.22 -20.05
N ALA A 69 19.17 -25.51 -21.32
CA ALA A 69 17.94 -25.33 -22.08
C ALA A 69 16.81 -26.23 -21.59
N GLU A 70 15.56 -25.77 -21.80
CA GLU A 70 14.43 -26.67 -22.01
C GLU A 70 13.58 -26.19 -23.19
N ASP A 71 13.57 -27.05 -24.20
CA ASP A 71 12.61 -27.15 -25.29
C ASP A 71 11.21 -27.48 -24.74
N THR A 72 10.17 -26.84 -25.30
CA THR A 72 8.88 -27.53 -25.50
C THR A 72 8.31 -27.17 -26.87
N ASP A 73 8.34 -28.20 -27.72
CA ASP A 73 7.72 -28.34 -29.02
C ASP A 73 6.24 -28.76 -28.88
N ARG A 74 5.50 -28.60 -30.01
CA ARG A 74 4.25 -29.29 -30.44
C ARG A 74 2.92 -28.82 -29.82
N ASP A 75 1.80 -28.73 -30.53
CA ASP A 75 1.31 -28.99 -31.91
C ASP A 75 0.08 -28.05 -32.04
N GLY A 76 -0.28 -27.43 -33.16
CA GLY A 76 -0.66 -28.01 -34.44
C GLY A 76 -2.12 -27.62 -34.72
N ASP A 77 -2.38 -26.87 -35.80
CA ASP A 77 -3.58 -27.09 -36.59
C ASP A 77 -3.45 -26.47 -37.99
N VAL A 78 -3.86 -27.29 -38.95
CA VAL A 78 -3.63 -27.18 -40.39
C VAL A 78 -4.99 -27.15 -41.09
N ASN A 79 -5.04 -26.35 -42.15
CA ASN A 79 -5.80 -26.50 -43.40
C ASN A 79 -7.15 -25.78 -43.67
N MET A 80 -7.05 -24.98 -44.75
CA MET A 80 -7.83 -25.01 -46.01
C MET A 80 -9.23 -24.41 -46.05
N SER A 81 -9.39 -23.32 -46.79
CA SER A 81 -9.76 -23.33 -48.23
C SER A 81 -10.21 -21.94 -48.67
N GLY A 82 -9.66 -21.42 -49.78
CA GLY A 82 -10.42 -21.03 -50.97
C GLY A 82 -10.97 -19.59 -50.89
N THR A 83 -10.93 -18.72 -51.89
CA THR A 83 -10.66 -18.86 -53.32
C THR A 83 -10.47 -17.43 -53.87
N SER A 84 -9.49 -17.23 -54.75
CA SER A 84 -9.43 -16.13 -55.73
C SER A 84 -10.72 -16.08 -56.59
N PRO A 85 -11.06 -15.01 -57.35
CA PRO A 85 -10.12 -14.36 -58.27
C PRO A 85 -10.31 -12.86 -58.61
N SER A 86 -9.24 -12.24 -59.12
CA SER A 86 -9.22 -11.11 -60.09
C SER A 86 -9.82 -11.56 -61.46
N PRO A 87 -10.02 -10.73 -62.52
CA PRO A 87 -9.58 -9.35 -62.75
C PRO A 87 -10.63 -8.39 -63.39
N GLU A 88 -10.32 -7.09 -63.34
CA GLU A 88 -10.92 -6.04 -64.17
C GLU A 88 -10.58 -6.25 -65.66
N LEU A 89 -11.62 -6.29 -66.50
CA LEU A 89 -11.52 -6.23 -67.96
C LEU A 89 -12.18 -4.94 -68.45
N GLN A 90 -11.39 -4.13 -69.14
CA GLN A 90 -11.79 -3.01 -69.99
C GLN A 90 -12.33 -3.50 -71.35
N TYR A 91 -13.07 -2.60 -72.01
CA TYR A 91 -13.57 -2.55 -73.40
C TYR A 91 -14.99 -3.10 -73.65
N PRO A 92 -15.72 -2.63 -74.71
CA PRO A 92 -15.69 -1.33 -75.41
C PRO A 92 -17.11 -0.71 -75.59
N ALA A 93 -17.15 0.56 -75.99
CA ALA A 93 -18.35 1.23 -76.49
C ALA A 93 -18.71 0.71 -77.89
N THR A 94 -19.91 0.14 -78.04
CA THR A 94 -20.50 -0.22 -79.34
C THR A 94 -21.56 0.80 -79.74
N ASN A 95 -21.20 1.58 -80.77
CA ASN A 95 -22.12 2.27 -81.67
C ASN A 95 -23.10 1.28 -82.28
N ILE A 96 -24.41 1.57 -82.17
CA ILE A 96 -25.47 0.94 -82.96
C ILE A 96 -26.42 2.06 -83.41
N GLU A 97 -26.30 2.44 -84.68
CA GLU A 97 -27.37 3.00 -85.53
C GLU A 97 -28.53 2.00 -85.66
N PRO A 98 -29.81 2.40 -85.88
CA PRO A 98 -30.30 2.83 -87.22
C PRO A 98 -31.59 3.73 -87.17
N PRO A 99 -32.43 3.91 -88.22
CA PRO A 99 -32.20 4.12 -89.66
C PRO A 99 -32.90 5.39 -90.25
N THR A 100 -32.36 5.85 -91.38
CA THR A 100 -32.99 6.31 -92.65
C THR A 100 -34.52 6.62 -92.72
N ALA A 101 -34.83 7.92 -93.00
CA ALA A 101 -35.76 8.57 -93.99
C ALA A 101 -37.04 7.82 -94.50
N PRO A 102 -38.16 8.48 -94.96
CA PRO A 102 -38.15 9.71 -95.80
C PRO A 102 -39.40 10.66 -95.77
N THR A 103 -39.18 11.87 -96.34
CA THR A 103 -40.06 12.67 -97.23
C THR A 103 -41.48 13.09 -96.79
N GLN A 104 -41.61 14.37 -96.42
CA GLN A 104 -42.78 15.20 -96.76
C GLN A 104 -42.56 15.81 -98.15
N ALA A 105 -43.40 15.46 -99.11
CA ALA A 105 -43.55 16.15 -100.38
C ALA A 105 -44.89 16.89 -100.38
N GLN A 106 -44.82 18.17 -100.73
CA GLN A 106 -45.94 19.10 -100.84
C GLN A 106 -46.87 18.73 -102.01
N GLU A 107 -48.15 19.03 -101.81
CA GLU A 107 -49.20 19.00 -102.81
C GLU A 107 -49.12 20.19 -103.81
N GLU A 108 -49.51 19.89 -105.05
CA GLU A 108 -50.26 20.74 -106.01
C GLU A 108 -49.62 21.99 -106.68
N PRO A 109 -50.20 22.58 -107.77
CA PRO A 109 -51.20 22.09 -108.76
C PRO A 109 -50.94 22.59 -110.24
N LEU A 110 -51.93 22.35 -111.13
CA LEU A 110 -52.46 23.23 -112.21
C LEU A 110 -52.43 22.74 -113.68
N PHE A 111 -53.64 22.38 -114.15
CA PHE A 111 -54.39 22.91 -115.33
C PHE A 111 -53.69 23.22 -116.68
N ALA A 112 -54.31 22.71 -117.76
CA ALA A 112 -54.79 23.40 -119.00
C ALA A 112 -54.69 22.44 -120.22
N ALA A 113 -55.78 21.95 -120.82
CA ALA A 113 -56.73 22.61 -121.73
C ALA A 113 -56.20 22.99 -123.13
N SER A 114 -56.68 22.23 -124.14
CA SER A 114 -57.34 22.71 -125.37
C SER A 114 -56.56 22.93 -126.69
N ASN A 115 -57.32 22.59 -127.77
CA ASN A 115 -57.36 23.11 -129.16
C ASN A 115 -56.60 22.32 -130.26
N PHE A 116 -57.28 21.73 -131.28
CA PHE A 116 -58.01 22.32 -132.45
C PHE A 116 -57.05 23.24 -133.26
N GLU A 117 -56.75 23.10 -134.55
CA GLU A 117 -57.45 22.90 -135.85
C GLU A 117 -56.32 22.70 -136.91
N ASN A 118 -56.45 22.18 -138.14
CA ASN A 118 -57.31 22.61 -139.24
C ASN A 118 -57.16 21.67 -140.47
N ILE A 119 -58.26 21.55 -141.22
CA ILE A 119 -58.51 20.96 -142.56
C ILE A 119 -58.16 22.07 -143.62
N PRO A 120 -57.86 21.87 -144.94
CA PRO A 120 -58.80 21.35 -145.97
C PRO A 120 -58.12 20.76 -147.25
N THR A 121 -58.75 20.27 -148.34
CA THR A 121 -60.12 20.29 -148.91
C THR A 121 -60.19 19.26 -150.07
N HIS A 122 -61.40 19.04 -150.60
CA HIS A 122 -61.82 18.31 -151.82
C HIS A 122 -62.14 16.83 -151.69
N SER A 123 -63.18 16.28 -152.32
CA SER A 123 -64.55 16.70 -152.64
C SER A 123 -65.19 15.51 -153.37
N VAL A 124 -66.48 15.26 -153.10
CA VAL A 124 -67.36 14.28 -153.77
C VAL A 124 -67.34 12.88 -153.14
N GLN A 125 -68.54 12.46 -152.70
CA GLN A 125 -68.89 11.14 -152.12
C GLN A 125 -68.54 10.84 -150.66
N VAL A 126 -68.10 11.85 -149.91
CA VAL A 126 -68.12 11.97 -148.42
C VAL A 126 -69.52 11.70 -147.80
N VAL A 127 -70.60 11.78 -148.57
CA VAL A 127 -71.99 11.62 -148.07
C VAL A 127 -72.40 10.16 -147.82
N ASN A 128 -71.81 9.19 -148.53
CA ASN A 128 -72.11 7.78 -148.30
C ASN A 128 -71.27 7.19 -147.15
N ASP A 129 -70.03 7.64 -146.99
CA ASP A 129 -69.19 7.28 -145.85
C ASP A 129 -69.72 7.90 -144.55
N LEU A 130 -70.29 9.12 -144.58
CA LEU A 130 -70.93 9.74 -143.41
C LEU A 130 -72.16 8.98 -142.91
N ARG A 131 -72.94 8.30 -143.77
CA ARG A 131 -74.06 7.45 -143.32
C ARG A 131 -73.60 6.16 -142.66
N HIS A 132 -72.48 5.58 -143.11
CA HIS A 132 -71.89 4.41 -142.46
C HIS A 132 -71.16 4.81 -141.15
N ALA A 133 -70.45 5.93 -141.16
CA ALA A 133 -69.76 6.49 -140.00
C ALA A 133 -70.74 6.98 -138.92
N LEU A 134 -71.92 7.51 -139.26
CA LEU A 134 -72.96 7.87 -138.28
C LEU A 134 -73.62 6.64 -137.65
N ARG A 135 -73.78 5.51 -138.38
CA ARG A 135 -74.24 4.25 -137.77
C ARG A 135 -73.16 3.61 -136.90
N LEU A 136 -71.89 3.70 -137.27
CA LEU A 136 -70.78 3.30 -136.39
C LEU A 136 -70.71 4.21 -135.16
N ARG A 137 -70.81 5.54 -135.31
CA ARG A 137 -70.80 6.48 -134.18
C ARG A 137 -71.97 6.30 -133.23
N ASP A 138 -73.17 5.98 -133.72
CA ASP A 138 -74.32 5.68 -132.85
C ASP A 138 -74.13 4.35 -132.11
N GLY A 139 -73.43 3.39 -132.73
CA GLY A 139 -72.93 2.19 -132.06
C GLY A 139 -71.86 2.48 -131.01
N ASP A 140 -70.90 3.36 -131.30
CA ASP A 140 -69.81 3.76 -130.42
C ASP A 140 -70.32 4.61 -129.26
N VAL A 141 -71.28 5.52 -129.47
CA VAL A 141 -71.92 6.31 -128.41
C VAL A 141 -72.72 5.39 -127.50
N LYS A 142 -73.48 4.42 -128.03
CA LYS A 142 -74.17 3.42 -127.21
C LYS A 142 -73.22 2.47 -126.49
N ALA A 143 -72.06 2.16 -127.08
CA ALA A 143 -71.00 1.39 -126.42
C ALA A 143 -70.32 2.22 -125.31
N LEU A 144 -70.14 3.52 -125.53
CA LEU A 144 -69.58 4.45 -124.56
C LEU A 144 -70.57 4.72 -123.41
N GLU A 145 -71.87 4.81 -123.69
CA GLU A 145 -72.91 4.92 -122.66
C GLU A 145 -73.00 3.65 -121.82
N ARG A 146 -72.90 2.46 -122.45
CA ARG A 146 -72.79 1.20 -121.69
C ARG A 146 -71.52 1.15 -120.86
N SER A 147 -70.37 1.56 -121.42
CA SER A 147 -69.10 1.61 -120.70
C SER A 147 -69.12 2.65 -119.57
N TYR A 148 -69.76 3.80 -119.78
CA TYR A 148 -69.92 4.84 -118.77
C TYR A 148 -70.85 4.37 -117.64
N GLU A 149 -71.92 3.66 -117.96
CA GLU A 149 -72.84 3.14 -116.94
C GLU A 149 -72.24 1.92 -116.21
N GLU A 150 -71.41 1.12 -116.87
CA GLU A 150 -70.59 0.07 -116.25
C GLU A 150 -69.50 0.67 -115.34
N ILE A 151 -68.85 1.76 -115.75
CA ILE A 151 -67.93 2.54 -114.93
C ILE A 151 -68.65 3.17 -113.74
N ARG A 152 -69.87 3.71 -113.92
CA ARG A 152 -70.69 4.21 -112.81
C ARG A 152 -71.11 3.10 -111.85
N CYS A 153 -71.43 1.92 -112.37
CA CYS A 153 -71.81 0.76 -111.56
C CYS A 153 -70.61 0.30 -110.73
N THR A 154 -69.44 0.15 -111.34
CA THR A 154 -68.20 -0.21 -110.65
C THR A 154 -67.72 0.88 -109.69
N LEU A 155 -67.92 2.17 -109.98
CA LEU A 155 -67.67 3.27 -109.04
C LEU A 155 -68.63 3.23 -107.86
N ARG A 156 -69.90 2.88 -108.07
CA ARG A 156 -70.89 2.75 -106.98
C ARG A 156 -70.59 1.53 -106.11
N GLU A 157 -70.17 0.42 -106.71
CA GLU A 157 -69.71 -0.77 -105.99
C GLU A 157 -68.41 -0.51 -105.23
N ARG A 158 -67.42 0.17 -105.84
CA ARG A 158 -66.18 0.55 -105.16
C ARG A 158 -66.43 1.58 -104.07
N ASN A 159 -67.29 2.58 -104.29
CA ASN A 159 -67.65 3.53 -103.24
C ASN A 159 -68.44 2.84 -102.12
N GLY A 160 -69.34 1.91 -102.43
CA GLY A 160 -70.00 1.10 -101.40
C GLY A 160 -69.02 0.19 -100.63
N HIS A 161 -67.98 -0.30 -101.30
CA HIS A 161 -66.91 -1.06 -100.67
C HIS A 161 -65.98 -0.17 -99.83
N ILE A 162 -65.70 1.05 -100.28
CA ILE A 162 -64.98 2.08 -99.52
C ILE A 162 -65.79 2.47 -98.28
N ASP A 163 -67.09 2.78 -98.43
CA ASP A 163 -67.98 3.09 -97.31
C ASP A 163 -68.09 1.91 -96.34
N TYR A 164 -68.07 0.67 -96.83
CA TYR A 164 -68.05 -0.53 -96.00
C TYR A 164 -66.72 -0.69 -95.25
N LEU A 165 -65.58 -0.49 -95.93
CA LEU A 165 -64.26 -0.50 -95.30
C LEU A 165 -64.12 0.64 -94.29
N GLU A 166 -64.65 1.82 -94.56
CA GLU A 166 -64.69 2.94 -93.61
C GLU A 166 -65.63 2.66 -92.44
N ARG A 167 -66.79 2.02 -92.65
CA ARG A 167 -67.69 1.67 -91.54
C ARG A 167 -67.19 0.55 -90.66
N GLU A 168 -66.47 -0.42 -91.21
CA GLU A 168 -66.11 -1.63 -90.47
C GLU A 168 -64.66 -1.60 -89.99
N LEU A 169 -63.73 -1.15 -90.84
CA LEU A 169 -62.30 -1.16 -90.54
C LEU A 169 -61.91 0.04 -89.66
N LEU A 170 -62.51 1.21 -89.90
CA LEU A 170 -62.17 2.45 -89.19
C LEU A 170 -62.52 2.37 -87.70
N PRO A 171 -63.70 1.86 -87.28
CA PRO A 171 -63.98 1.62 -85.86
C PRO A 171 -63.11 0.53 -85.24
N GLN A 172 -62.64 -0.45 -86.03
CA GLN A 172 -61.68 -1.44 -85.52
C GLN A 172 -60.30 -0.82 -85.28
N PHE A 173 -59.86 0.08 -86.17
CA PHE A 173 -58.64 0.86 -85.99
C PHE A 173 -58.75 1.82 -84.81
N GLU A 174 -59.87 2.54 -84.67
CA GLU A 174 -60.12 3.42 -83.52
C GLU A 174 -60.13 2.63 -82.21
N LYS A 175 -60.86 1.51 -82.12
CA LYS A 175 -60.86 0.64 -80.93
C LYS A 175 -59.46 0.13 -80.59
N ARG A 176 -58.66 -0.21 -81.60
CA ARG A 176 -57.29 -0.70 -81.39
C ARG A 176 -56.35 0.42 -80.96
N ASN A 177 -56.50 1.62 -81.52
CA ASN A 177 -55.76 2.80 -81.07
C ASN A 177 -56.15 3.16 -79.63
N ASP A 178 -57.44 3.18 -79.28
CA ASP A 178 -57.89 3.42 -77.91
C ASP A 178 -57.34 2.36 -76.95
N TYR A 179 -57.32 1.09 -77.35
CA TYR A 179 -56.71 0.03 -76.57
C TYR A 179 -55.21 0.26 -76.36
N LEU A 180 -54.47 0.59 -77.42
CA LEU A 180 -53.03 0.87 -77.34
C LEU A 180 -52.73 2.13 -76.53
N GLU A 181 -53.55 3.17 -76.64
CA GLU A 181 -53.44 4.41 -75.87
C GLU A 181 -53.66 4.12 -74.37
N ASN A 182 -54.68 3.32 -74.03
CA ASN A 182 -54.94 2.87 -72.67
C ASN A 182 -53.79 1.99 -72.11
N GLU A 183 -53.27 1.07 -72.92
CA GLU A 183 -52.13 0.23 -72.54
C GLU A 183 -50.86 1.07 -72.34
N PHE A 184 -50.63 2.06 -73.21
CA PHE A 184 -49.53 3.01 -73.09
C PHE A 184 -49.66 3.88 -71.84
N GLN A 185 -50.86 4.38 -71.52
CA GLN A 185 -51.12 5.11 -70.27
C GLN A 185 -50.91 4.22 -69.04
N SER A 186 -51.35 2.96 -69.09
CA SER A 186 -51.11 1.98 -68.03
C SER A 186 -49.62 1.73 -67.82
N PHE A 187 -48.85 1.59 -68.91
CA PHE A 187 -47.40 1.44 -68.85
C PHE A 187 -46.72 2.68 -68.27
N GLN A 188 -47.15 3.89 -68.63
CA GLN A 188 -46.62 5.13 -68.04
C GLN A 188 -46.94 5.25 -66.54
N ASN A 189 -48.13 4.85 -66.11
CA ASN A 189 -48.50 4.83 -64.69
C ASN A 189 -47.60 3.85 -63.92
N LEU A 190 -47.42 2.64 -64.44
CA LEU A 190 -46.52 1.64 -63.84
C LEU A 190 -45.07 2.12 -63.81
N GLN A 191 -44.61 2.80 -64.86
CA GLN A 191 -43.28 3.40 -64.91
C GLN A 191 -43.11 4.49 -63.84
N ARG A 192 -44.14 5.33 -63.62
CA ARG A 192 -44.16 6.33 -62.54
C ARG A 192 -44.12 5.67 -61.16
N GLU A 193 -44.94 4.65 -60.92
CA GLU A 193 -44.94 3.90 -59.67
C GLU A 193 -43.58 3.25 -59.40
N PHE A 194 -42.97 2.64 -60.42
CA PHE A 194 -41.65 2.07 -60.33
C PHE A 194 -40.59 3.13 -60.00
N GLN A 195 -40.64 4.30 -60.64
CA GLN A 195 -39.74 5.42 -60.30
C GLN A 195 -39.93 5.90 -58.85
N CYS A 196 -41.17 6.01 -58.38
CA CYS A 196 -41.46 6.35 -56.98
C CYS A 196 -40.91 5.28 -56.02
N ALA A 197 -41.06 4.00 -56.34
CA ALA A 197 -40.53 2.90 -55.53
C ALA A 197 -38.99 2.92 -55.49
N VAL A 198 -38.33 3.19 -56.62
CA VAL A 198 -36.86 3.33 -56.69
C VAL A 198 -36.37 4.50 -55.83
N GLU A 199 -37.02 5.66 -55.90
CA GLU A 199 -36.67 6.81 -55.06
C GLU A 199 -36.92 6.54 -53.57
N TYR A 200 -37.99 5.81 -53.24
CA TYR A 200 -38.25 5.37 -51.87
C TYR A 200 -37.15 4.44 -51.35
N ILE A 201 -36.76 3.41 -52.12
CA ILE A 201 -35.66 2.50 -51.77
C ILE A 201 -34.36 3.28 -51.55
N ARG A 202 -34.00 4.17 -52.49
CA ARG A 202 -32.80 5.03 -52.37
C ARG A 202 -32.83 5.92 -51.14
N LYS A 203 -34.00 6.40 -50.73
CA LYS A 203 -34.16 7.17 -49.49
C LYS A 203 -33.92 6.28 -48.27
N THR A 204 -34.56 5.11 -48.22
CA THR A 204 -34.39 4.18 -47.09
C THR A 204 -32.97 3.63 -46.97
N GLU A 205 -32.27 3.42 -48.09
CA GLU A 205 -30.86 3.02 -48.10
C GLU A 205 -29.96 4.11 -47.52
N ARG A 206 -30.25 5.38 -47.82
CA ARG A 206 -29.54 6.52 -47.20
C ARG A 206 -29.82 6.59 -45.71
N ASP A 207 -31.08 6.51 -45.30
CA ASP A 207 -31.47 6.56 -43.88
C ASP A 207 -30.83 5.40 -43.09
N LEU A 208 -30.79 4.18 -43.65
CA LEU A 208 -30.12 3.02 -43.05
C LEU A 208 -28.60 3.20 -42.99
N SER A 209 -27.99 3.76 -44.03
CA SER A 209 -26.56 4.06 -44.07
C SER A 209 -26.17 5.07 -42.99
N ASP A 210 -26.96 6.13 -42.83
CA ASP A 210 -26.74 7.17 -41.82
C ASP A 210 -26.97 6.64 -40.40
N ALA A 211 -28.03 5.86 -40.17
CA ALA A 211 -28.27 5.20 -38.88
C ALA A 211 -27.15 4.21 -38.51
N ARG A 212 -26.59 3.50 -39.50
CA ARG A 212 -25.44 2.58 -39.28
C ARG A 212 -24.18 3.35 -38.87
N LYS A 213 -23.88 4.47 -39.53
CA LYS A 213 -22.77 5.35 -39.15
C LYS A 213 -22.94 5.90 -37.73
N GLU A 214 -24.15 6.35 -37.38
CA GLU A 214 -24.44 6.85 -36.03
C GLU A 214 -24.27 5.76 -34.96
N ALA A 215 -24.72 4.52 -35.25
CA ALA A 215 -24.54 3.39 -34.35
C ALA A 215 -23.05 3.02 -34.17
N GLU A 216 -22.26 3.05 -35.24
CA GLU A 216 -20.81 2.82 -35.20
C GLU A 216 -20.10 3.90 -34.38
N GLU A 217 -20.42 5.18 -34.60
CA GLU A 217 -19.88 6.29 -33.81
C GLU A 217 -20.21 6.16 -32.32
N LYS A 218 -21.46 5.82 -31.98
CA LYS A 218 -21.86 5.57 -30.59
C LYS A 218 -21.14 4.37 -29.99
N GLY A 219 -20.95 3.30 -30.77
CA GLY A 219 -20.18 2.11 -30.36
C GLY A 219 -18.72 2.45 -30.06
N ASN A 220 -18.08 3.24 -30.92
CA ASN A 220 -16.71 3.69 -30.73
C ASN A 220 -16.57 4.58 -29.48
N ARG A 221 -17.48 5.54 -29.28
CA ARG A 221 -17.51 6.37 -28.06
C ARG A 221 -17.74 5.54 -26.80
N ALA A 222 -18.65 4.57 -26.83
CA ALA A 222 -18.89 3.69 -25.68
C ALA A 222 -17.66 2.84 -25.34
N SER A 223 -16.96 2.32 -26.36
CA SER A 223 -15.71 1.57 -26.19
C SER A 223 -14.60 2.44 -25.60
N GLU A 224 -14.47 3.69 -26.07
CA GLU A 224 -13.51 4.66 -25.54
C GLU A 224 -13.79 5.01 -24.08
N VAL A 225 -15.05 5.28 -23.73
CA VAL A 225 -15.49 5.54 -22.36
C VAL A 225 -15.28 4.31 -21.47
N ALA A 226 -15.56 3.10 -21.95
CA ALA A 226 -15.30 1.87 -21.20
C ALA A 226 -13.80 1.67 -20.93
N SER A 227 -12.95 1.97 -21.92
CA SER A 227 -11.49 1.91 -21.79
C SER A 227 -10.95 2.94 -20.79
N SER A 228 -11.43 4.19 -20.84
CA SER A 228 -11.04 5.25 -19.90
C SER A 228 -11.53 4.96 -18.47
N LEU A 229 -12.73 4.44 -18.31
CA LEU A 229 -13.27 3.98 -17.03
C LEU A 229 -12.45 2.82 -16.45
N LYS A 230 -12.01 1.87 -17.28
CA LYS A 230 -11.12 0.78 -16.84
C LYS A 230 -9.76 1.33 -16.37
N LYS A 231 -9.18 2.31 -17.06
CA LYS A 231 -7.91 2.95 -16.68
C LYS A 231 -8.04 3.72 -15.37
N THR A 232 -9.09 4.52 -15.20
CA THR A 232 -9.33 5.30 -13.98
C THR A 232 -9.58 4.40 -12.77
N LYS A 233 -10.33 3.30 -12.91
CA LYS A 233 -10.50 2.30 -11.84
C LYS A 233 -9.17 1.68 -11.40
N LYS A 234 -8.28 1.33 -12.34
CA LYS A 234 -6.95 0.81 -12.01
C LYS A 234 -6.10 1.84 -11.25
N LEU A 235 -6.12 3.09 -11.69
CA LEU A 235 -5.40 4.17 -11.00
C LEU A 235 -5.94 4.40 -9.59
N LEU A 236 -7.26 4.39 -9.41
CA LEU A 236 -7.90 4.58 -8.11
C LEU A 236 -7.57 3.43 -7.16
N ALA A 237 -7.57 2.18 -7.64
CA ALA A 237 -7.15 1.03 -6.86
C ALA A 237 -5.68 1.15 -6.41
N ALA A 238 -4.77 1.52 -7.32
CA ALA A 238 -3.36 1.73 -6.98
C ALA A 238 -3.17 2.84 -5.94
N ARG A 239 -3.86 3.98 -6.08
CA ARG A 239 -3.80 5.08 -5.10
C ARG A 239 -4.40 4.71 -3.75
N THR A 240 -5.44 3.88 -3.73
CA THR A 240 -6.04 3.39 -2.49
C THR A 240 -5.05 2.49 -1.75
N GLU A 241 -4.34 1.62 -2.48
CA GLU A 241 -3.30 0.77 -1.88
C GLU A 241 -2.13 1.58 -1.34
N GLU A 242 -1.63 2.54 -2.12
CA GLU A 242 -0.57 3.46 -1.66
C GLU A 242 -1.01 4.23 -0.39
N LEU A 243 -2.26 4.69 -0.35
CA LEU A 243 -2.80 5.42 0.81
C LEU A 243 -2.98 4.50 2.01
N ASN A 244 -3.38 3.24 1.82
CA ASN A 244 -3.47 2.25 2.90
C ASN A 244 -2.10 1.97 3.51
N VAL A 245 -1.06 1.80 2.68
CA VAL A 245 0.33 1.61 3.15
C VAL A 245 0.82 2.86 3.87
N ALA A 246 0.57 4.06 3.32
CA ALA A 246 0.93 5.31 3.96
C ALA A 246 0.18 5.50 5.29
N GLN A 247 -1.10 5.15 5.35
CA GLN A 247 -1.90 5.24 6.58
C GLN A 247 -1.42 4.24 7.62
N ALA A 248 -1.14 2.99 7.25
CA ALA A 248 -0.56 2.00 8.15
C ALA A 248 0.79 2.49 8.71
N PHE A 249 1.57 3.21 7.91
CA PHE A 249 2.79 3.87 8.35
C PHE A 249 2.50 5.08 9.27
N MET A 250 1.43 5.83 9.04
CA MET A 250 1.11 7.00 9.88
C MET A 250 0.39 6.67 11.19
N VAL A 251 -0.23 5.48 11.32
CA VAL A 251 -0.93 5.08 12.55
C VAL A 251 0.10 4.97 13.69
N THR A 252 0.14 6.04 14.48
CA THR A 252 1.10 6.34 15.55
C THR A 252 0.47 6.14 16.93
N ALA A 253 -0.63 5.39 16.99
CA ALA A 253 -1.26 5.08 18.26
C ALA A 253 -0.32 4.17 19.07
N ASP A 254 0.11 4.65 20.22
CA ASP A 254 0.91 3.87 21.15
C ASP A 254 0.13 2.64 21.62
N LYS A 255 0.81 1.49 21.61
CA LYS A 255 0.28 0.26 22.22
C LYS A 255 0.42 0.27 23.74
N PHE A 256 1.39 1.03 24.24
CA PHE A 256 1.72 1.15 25.66
C PHE A 256 1.95 2.60 26.02
N SER A 257 1.58 2.99 27.23
CA SER A 257 1.89 4.33 27.73
C SER A 257 3.31 4.40 28.31
N VAL A 258 3.84 5.62 28.45
CA VAL A 258 5.12 5.84 29.16
C VAL A 258 5.04 5.39 30.62
N ALA A 259 3.85 5.45 31.23
CA ALA A 259 3.61 4.97 32.59
C ALA A 259 3.76 3.44 32.69
N ASP A 260 3.32 2.69 31.69
CA ASP A 260 3.49 1.23 31.65
C ASP A 260 4.98 0.86 31.62
N VAL A 261 5.77 1.57 30.78
CA VAL A 261 7.23 1.37 30.73
C VAL A 261 7.87 1.72 32.08
N SER A 262 7.45 2.82 32.70
CA SER A 262 7.97 3.25 34.01
C SER A 262 7.71 2.19 35.08
N HIS A 263 6.50 1.64 35.14
CA HIS A 263 6.15 0.58 36.08
C HIS A 263 6.95 -0.70 35.85
N MET A 264 7.24 -1.07 34.60
CA MET A 264 8.11 -2.21 34.32
C MET A 264 9.56 -1.96 34.78
N VAL A 265 10.06 -0.74 34.63
CA VAL A 265 11.40 -0.39 35.12
C VAL A 265 11.45 -0.34 36.65
N GLU A 266 10.38 0.08 37.33
CA GLU A 266 10.24 -0.03 38.79
C GLU A 266 10.36 -1.49 39.25
N GLN A 267 9.60 -2.41 38.64
CA GLN A 267 9.69 -3.84 38.95
C GLN A 267 11.09 -4.39 38.72
N LEU A 268 11.75 -3.99 37.62
CA LEU A 268 13.12 -4.39 37.35
C LEU A 268 14.10 -3.85 38.39
N ASN A 269 13.89 -2.63 38.90
CA ASN A 269 14.69 -2.07 39.99
C ASN A 269 14.51 -2.85 41.30
N ASP A 270 13.30 -3.31 41.59
CA ASP A 270 13.03 -4.17 42.77
C ASP A 270 13.77 -5.51 42.65
N ASP A 271 13.82 -6.12 41.45
CA ASP A 271 14.59 -7.35 41.21
C ASP A 271 16.10 -7.12 41.40
N VAL A 272 16.62 -5.98 40.92
CA VAL A 272 18.03 -5.59 41.10
C VAL A 272 18.36 -5.45 42.59
N PHE A 273 17.50 -4.77 43.35
CA PHE A 273 17.65 -4.61 44.79
C PHE A 273 17.67 -5.97 45.50
N GLN A 274 16.69 -6.83 45.22
CA GLN A 274 16.61 -8.18 45.80
C GLN A 274 17.83 -9.04 45.45
N CYS A 275 18.31 -8.98 44.21
CA CYS A 275 19.49 -9.71 43.78
C CYS A 275 20.76 -9.23 44.51
N ALA A 276 20.89 -7.92 44.72
CA ALA A 276 22.02 -7.37 45.45
C ALA A 276 22.00 -7.77 46.93
N ALA A 277 20.85 -7.67 47.60
CA ALA A 277 20.67 -8.12 48.99
C ALA A 277 21.00 -9.62 49.14
N MET A 278 20.53 -10.46 48.21
CA MET A 278 20.86 -11.89 48.17
C MET A 278 22.36 -12.14 48.06
N VAL A 279 23.08 -11.37 47.24
CA VAL A 279 24.54 -11.48 47.10
C VAL A 279 25.24 -11.10 48.40
N THR A 280 24.84 -9.98 49.03
CA THR A 280 25.45 -9.53 50.29
C THR A 280 25.15 -10.45 51.47
N ASP A 281 23.96 -11.05 51.51
CA ASP A 281 23.59 -12.04 52.52
C ASP A 281 24.44 -13.29 52.38
N ALA A 282 24.61 -13.81 51.15
CA ALA A 282 25.45 -14.98 50.89
C ALA A 282 26.93 -14.75 51.27
N VAL A 283 27.46 -13.54 51.04
CA VAL A 283 28.80 -13.15 51.47
C VAL A 283 28.91 -13.15 53.01
N SER A 284 27.92 -12.58 53.69
CA SER A 284 27.87 -12.51 55.16
C SER A 284 27.76 -13.88 55.80
N GLU A 285 26.86 -14.73 55.28
CA GLU A 285 26.62 -16.10 55.76
C GLU A 285 27.87 -16.98 55.61
N GLN A 286 28.52 -16.91 54.44
CA GLN A 286 29.74 -17.66 54.21
C GLN A 286 30.87 -17.19 55.12
N ARG A 287 30.99 -15.89 55.34
CA ARG A 287 32.02 -15.35 56.23
C ARG A 287 31.81 -15.79 57.68
N ALA A 288 30.57 -15.77 58.16
CA ALA A 288 30.22 -16.31 59.47
C ALA A 288 30.54 -17.81 59.57
N ALA A 289 30.29 -18.58 58.52
CA ALA A 289 30.63 -20.01 58.47
C ALA A 289 32.14 -20.29 58.45
N MET A 290 32.94 -19.35 57.93
CA MET A 290 34.40 -19.47 57.83
C MET A 290 35.13 -18.89 59.05
N GLU A 291 34.41 -18.34 60.04
CA GLU A 291 35.01 -17.81 61.26
C GLU A 291 35.77 -18.92 62.01
N GLY A 292 37.10 -18.81 62.07
CA GLY A 292 37.99 -19.81 62.68
C GLY A 292 38.61 -20.83 61.71
N VAL A 293 38.22 -20.83 60.43
CA VAL A 293 38.87 -21.62 59.38
C VAL A 293 40.08 -20.84 58.86
N LYS A 294 41.29 -21.40 58.96
CA LYS A 294 42.48 -20.78 58.35
C LYS A 294 42.37 -20.92 56.83
N PRO A 295 42.36 -19.80 56.06
CA PRO A 295 42.34 -19.88 54.60
C PRO A 295 43.62 -20.55 54.09
N ASP A 296 43.51 -21.32 53.02
CA ASP A 296 44.67 -21.85 52.29
C ASP A 296 45.37 -20.66 51.59
N PRO A 297 46.60 -20.29 52.00
CA PRO A 297 47.14 -18.97 51.72
C PRO A 297 47.63 -18.74 50.27
N GLU A 298 47.88 -19.79 49.48
CA GLU A 298 48.54 -19.62 48.17
C GLU A 298 47.59 -19.50 46.97
N GLU A 299 46.55 -20.33 46.85
CA GLU A 299 45.64 -20.27 45.69
C GLU A 299 44.67 -19.08 45.77
N ASP A 300 44.16 -18.77 46.98
CA ASP A 300 43.21 -17.68 47.19
C ASP A 300 43.81 -16.29 46.91
N LEU A 301 45.12 -16.10 47.15
CA LEU A 301 45.73 -14.77 47.11
C LEU A 301 45.81 -14.22 45.67
N ASN A 302 46.17 -15.06 44.70
CA ASN A 302 46.29 -14.64 43.31
C ASN A 302 44.93 -14.26 42.71
N TYR A 303 43.90 -15.08 42.96
CA TYR A 303 42.54 -14.79 42.49
C TYR A 303 41.96 -13.53 43.12
N VAL A 304 42.16 -13.31 44.42
CA VAL A 304 41.70 -12.09 45.09
C VAL A 304 42.42 -10.86 44.55
N GLN A 305 43.72 -10.93 44.28
CA GLN A 305 44.47 -9.82 43.69
C GLN A 305 44.00 -9.49 42.26
N GLU A 306 43.74 -10.51 41.44
CA GLU A 306 43.21 -10.33 40.10
C GLU A 306 41.79 -9.75 40.12
N ALA A 307 40.90 -10.32 40.94
CA ALA A 307 39.56 -9.82 41.16
C ALA A 307 39.57 -8.35 41.62
N ARG A 308 40.46 -8.03 42.59
CA ARG A 308 40.65 -6.67 43.09
C ARG A 308 41.09 -5.72 41.98
N LYS A 309 42.08 -6.12 41.17
CA LYS A 309 42.56 -5.30 40.05
C LYS A 309 41.43 -4.96 39.06
N GLU A 310 40.57 -5.93 38.76
CA GLU A 310 39.42 -5.73 37.87
C GLU A 310 38.38 -4.76 38.46
N VAL A 311 38.01 -4.90 39.74
CA VAL A 311 37.00 -4.02 40.35
C VAL A 311 37.55 -2.63 40.67
N VAL A 312 38.81 -2.50 41.07
CA VAL A 312 39.49 -1.20 41.31
C VAL A 312 39.55 -0.37 40.03
N LYS A 313 39.73 -1.02 38.87
CA LYS A 313 39.72 -0.33 37.57
C LYS A 313 38.39 0.37 37.29
N ILE A 314 37.28 -0.12 37.85
CA ILE A 314 35.93 0.39 37.59
C ILE A 314 35.49 1.39 38.67
N TRP A 315 35.62 1.04 39.96
CA TRP A 315 35.10 1.85 41.08
C TRP A 315 36.16 2.60 41.89
N GLY A 316 37.43 2.45 41.53
CA GLY A 316 38.54 3.08 42.22
C GLY A 316 38.98 2.35 43.49
N GLU A 317 40.23 2.61 43.89
CA GLU A 317 40.88 1.98 45.03
C GLU A 317 40.18 2.30 46.36
N GLU A 318 39.69 3.53 46.51
CA GLU A 318 39.07 4.00 47.76
C GLU A 318 37.77 3.25 48.06
N SER A 319 36.87 3.15 47.07
CA SER A 319 35.59 2.44 47.20
C SER A 319 35.80 0.96 47.58
N ILE A 320 36.75 0.30 46.91
CA ILE A 320 37.04 -1.12 47.15
C ILE A 320 37.70 -1.34 48.51
N SER A 321 38.68 -0.51 48.88
CA SER A 321 39.33 -0.58 50.20
C SER A 321 38.35 -0.32 51.33
N ARG A 322 37.37 0.55 51.08
CA ARG A 322 36.28 0.81 52.01
C ARG A 322 35.33 -0.36 52.15
N ILE A 323 34.87 -0.97 51.05
CA ILE A 323 34.02 -2.19 51.11
C ILE A 323 34.69 -3.25 51.99
N GLN A 324 35.97 -3.51 51.77
CA GLN A 324 36.73 -4.48 52.56
C GLN A 324 36.75 -4.09 54.04
N ARG A 325 37.03 -2.82 54.35
CA ARG A 325 37.09 -2.31 55.72
C ARG A 325 35.75 -2.37 56.45
N ASP A 326 34.66 -1.94 55.81
CA ASP A 326 33.31 -1.83 56.38
C ASP A 326 32.77 -3.24 56.67
N ILE A 327 33.00 -4.18 55.74
CA ILE A 327 32.74 -5.59 55.96
C ILE A 327 33.62 -6.09 57.11
N GLU A 328 34.93 -5.90 57.05
CA GLU A 328 35.88 -6.46 58.04
C GLU A 328 35.58 -6.05 59.48
N LYS A 329 35.33 -4.75 59.71
CA LYS A 329 35.17 -4.15 61.03
C LYS A 329 33.76 -4.27 61.59
N ASP A 330 32.77 -3.91 60.77
CA ASP A 330 31.41 -3.65 61.24
C ASP A 330 30.41 -4.69 60.72
N GLY A 331 30.83 -5.54 59.77
CA GLY A 331 29.93 -6.45 59.05
C GLY A 331 28.96 -5.70 58.15
N ASP A 332 29.22 -4.42 57.86
CA ASP A 332 28.35 -3.59 57.03
C ASP A 332 28.58 -3.92 55.56
N THR A 333 27.54 -4.45 54.91
CA THR A 333 27.53 -4.81 53.49
C THR A 333 26.89 -3.75 52.61
N PHE A 334 26.51 -2.59 53.16
CA PHE A 334 25.78 -1.57 52.42
C PHE A 334 26.50 -1.16 51.11
N LEU A 335 27.78 -0.80 51.20
CA LEU A 335 28.52 -0.31 50.04
C LEU A 335 28.73 -1.41 48.99
N LEU A 336 28.86 -2.66 49.43
CA LEU A 336 28.90 -3.82 48.55
C LEU A 336 27.57 -3.97 47.80
N GLU A 337 26.44 -3.87 48.51
CA GLU A 337 25.10 -3.95 47.93
C GLU A 337 24.93 -2.88 46.85
N ALA A 338 25.28 -1.62 47.16
CA ALA A 338 25.18 -0.51 46.22
C ALA A 338 26.03 -0.71 44.95
N VAL A 339 27.25 -1.24 45.09
CA VAL A 339 28.12 -1.53 43.94
C VAL A 339 27.60 -2.71 43.12
N VAL A 340 27.05 -3.74 43.76
CA VAL A 340 26.38 -4.86 43.07
C VAL A 340 25.17 -4.38 42.28
N GLN A 341 24.31 -3.55 42.88
CA GLN A 341 23.19 -2.91 42.17
C GLN A 341 23.70 -2.12 40.96
N SER A 342 24.80 -1.38 41.11
CA SER A 342 25.39 -0.62 40.01
C SER A 342 25.83 -1.47 38.83
N VAL A 343 26.48 -2.62 39.07
CA VAL A 343 26.86 -3.56 38.01
C VAL A 343 25.64 -4.02 37.22
N LEU A 344 24.57 -4.36 37.92
CA LEU A 344 23.31 -4.82 37.32
C LEU A 344 22.62 -3.70 36.55
N VAL A 345 22.43 -2.53 37.16
CA VAL A 345 21.81 -1.35 36.54
C VAL A 345 22.53 -0.95 35.26
N MET A 346 23.86 -0.87 35.28
CA MET A 346 24.63 -0.50 34.09
C MET A 346 24.49 -1.54 32.98
N ARG A 347 24.46 -2.83 33.33
CA ARG A 347 24.20 -3.90 32.35
C ARG A 347 22.79 -3.81 31.76
N LEU A 348 21.78 -3.63 32.60
CA LEU A 348 20.38 -3.61 32.16
C LEU A 348 20.08 -2.36 31.33
N ARG A 349 20.67 -1.21 31.68
CA ARG A 349 20.68 0.00 30.84
C ARG A 349 21.22 -0.33 29.45
N ASP A 350 22.37 -0.98 29.36
CA ASP A 350 22.98 -1.35 28.08
C ASP A 350 22.07 -2.27 27.26
N VAL A 351 21.44 -3.27 27.90
CA VAL A 351 20.49 -4.18 27.25
C VAL A 351 19.31 -3.40 26.65
N ILE A 352 18.78 -2.43 27.40
CA ILE A 352 17.62 -1.63 26.99
C ILE A 352 17.97 -0.58 25.93
N GLN A 353 19.09 0.13 26.07
CA GLN A 353 19.40 1.29 25.22
C GLN A 353 20.04 0.90 23.89
N LYS A 354 20.95 -0.08 23.87
CA LYS A 354 21.74 -0.40 22.68
C LYS A 354 20.86 -1.10 21.64
N MET A 355 20.92 -0.68 20.37
CA MET A 355 20.23 -1.37 19.28
C MET A 355 20.84 -2.75 19.01
N HIS A 356 22.14 -2.89 19.20
CA HIS A 356 22.89 -4.13 18.98
C HIS A 356 23.68 -4.52 20.24
N LEU A 357 23.54 -5.76 20.68
CA LEU A 357 24.11 -6.27 21.94
C LEU A 357 25.44 -7.02 21.78
N GLY A 358 25.99 -7.05 20.57
CA GLY A 358 27.32 -7.61 20.31
C GLY A 358 28.46 -6.84 20.97
N GLU A 359 29.60 -7.52 21.15
CA GLU A 359 30.70 -7.01 21.97
C GLU A 359 31.46 -5.83 21.36
N ASP A 360 31.53 -5.74 20.02
CA ASP A 360 32.40 -4.82 19.30
C ASP A 360 31.95 -3.34 19.41
N GLY A 361 30.70 -3.06 19.80
CA GLY A 361 30.18 -1.70 19.95
C GLY A 361 30.04 -0.91 18.63
N ALA A 362 30.91 -1.13 17.65
CA ALA A 362 30.97 -0.43 16.38
C ALA A 362 29.66 -0.49 15.58
N VAL A 363 29.01 -1.67 15.57
CA VAL A 363 27.69 -1.84 14.92
C VAL A 363 26.63 -0.99 15.62
N ASN A 364 26.65 -0.93 16.95
CA ASN A 364 25.71 -0.12 17.71
C ASN A 364 25.95 1.37 17.48
N GLU A 365 27.20 1.83 17.48
CA GLU A 365 27.57 3.21 17.18
C GLU A 365 27.12 3.64 15.78
N MET A 366 27.32 2.77 14.78
CA MET A 366 26.85 3.01 13.41
C MET A 366 25.31 3.12 13.36
N LEU A 367 24.59 2.22 14.04
CA LEU A 367 23.12 2.25 14.13
C LEU A 367 22.61 3.52 14.82
N GLU A 368 23.25 3.95 15.90
CA GLU A 368 22.93 5.20 16.61
C GLU A 368 23.19 6.43 15.73
N GLN A 369 24.29 6.46 14.97
CA GLN A 369 24.57 7.54 14.02
C GLN A 369 23.52 7.61 12.91
N MET A 370 23.14 6.45 12.34
CA MET A 370 22.06 6.38 11.35
C MET A 370 20.74 6.86 11.94
N TRP A 371 20.43 6.43 13.17
CA TRP A 371 19.23 6.84 13.89
C TRP A 371 19.16 8.35 14.08
N GLU A 372 20.22 8.97 14.61
CA GLU A 372 20.25 10.42 14.80
C GLU A 372 20.17 11.18 13.47
N GLY A 373 20.75 10.62 12.39
CA GLY A 373 20.58 11.12 11.03
C GLY A 373 19.13 11.10 10.55
N VAL A 374 18.43 9.99 10.71
CA VAL A 374 17.01 9.83 10.37
C VAL A 374 16.14 10.76 11.21
N LYS A 375 16.37 10.80 12.53
CA LYS A 375 15.66 11.65 13.49
C LYS A 375 15.80 13.15 13.18
N LYS A 376 16.98 13.59 12.75
CA LYS A 376 17.23 14.99 12.38
C LYS A 376 16.59 15.39 11.05
N SER A 377 16.54 14.47 10.09
CA SER A 377 16.08 14.75 8.72
C SER A 377 14.57 14.52 8.50
N ASN A 378 13.91 13.74 9.35
CA ASN A 378 12.53 13.33 9.16
C ASN A 378 11.59 13.82 10.28
N GLU A 379 10.29 13.66 10.06
CA GLU A 379 9.30 13.81 11.11
C GLU A 379 9.43 12.72 12.18
N HIS A 380 9.06 13.02 13.43
CA HIS A 380 9.22 12.08 14.55
C HIS A 380 8.52 10.74 14.31
N ALA A 381 7.33 10.75 13.70
CA ALA A 381 6.60 9.53 13.36
C ALA A 381 7.39 8.63 12.38
N ILE A 382 7.96 9.22 11.32
CA ILE A 382 8.77 8.50 10.32
C ILE A 382 10.02 7.93 10.98
N ALA A 383 10.70 8.76 11.79
CA ALA A 383 11.90 8.34 12.51
C ALA A 383 11.57 7.17 13.45
N LYS A 384 10.54 7.30 14.30
CA LYS A 384 10.13 6.26 15.24
C LYS A 384 9.75 4.95 14.55
N ASN A 385 9.05 5.00 13.42
CA ASN A 385 8.77 3.79 12.65
C ASN A 385 10.04 3.13 12.12
N TRP A 386 10.98 3.91 11.60
CA TRP A 386 12.27 3.38 11.19
C TRP A 386 12.99 2.70 12.35
N PHE A 387 13.02 3.33 13.52
CA PHE A 387 13.62 2.75 14.72
C PHE A 387 12.93 1.46 15.15
N SER A 388 11.60 1.46 15.20
CA SER A 388 10.79 0.28 15.52
C SER A 388 11.03 -0.87 14.53
N MET A 389 11.05 -0.58 13.22
CA MET A 389 11.33 -1.58 12.18
C MET A 389 12.74 -2.13 12.32
N THR A 390 13.75 -1.28 12.41
CA THR A 390 15.14 -1.71 12.60
C THR A 390 15.29 -2.56 13.85
N HIS A 391 14.71 -2.13 14.97
CA HIS A 391 14.71 -2.89 16.21
C HIS A 391 14.06 -4.27 16.05
N SER A 392 12.92 -4.35 15.35
CA SER A 392 12.22 -5.62 15.14
C SER A 392 13.05 -6.67 14.40
N GLN A 393 13.94 -6.23 13.50
CA GLN A 393 14.85 -7.09 12.76
C GLN A 393 16.07 -7.54 13.60
N LEU A 394 16.36 -6.86 14.71
CA LEU A 394 17.51 -7.10 15.57
C LEU A 394 17.17 -7.93 16.84
N LYS A 395 15.91 -8.30 17.05
CA LYS A 395 15.45 -8.99 18.28
C LYS A 395 16.16 -10.31 18.59
N SER A 396 16.62 -11.04 17.58
CA SER A 396 17.12 -12.42 17.73
C SER A 396 18.57 -12.53 18.23
N GLN A 397 19.13 -11.49 18.84
CA GLN A 397 20.51 -11.50 19.29
C GLN A 397 20.65 -12.19 20.65
N PRO A 398 21.55 -13.18 20.81
CA PRO A 398 21.83 -13.76 22.11
C PRO A 398 22.47 -12.71 23.03
N VAL A 399 22.01 -12.67 24.28
CA VAL A 399 22.54 -11.74 25.29
C VAL A 399 23.52 -12.49 26.20
N HIS A 400 24.81 -12.19 26.06
CA HIS A 400 25.84 -12.83 26.88
C HIS A 400 26.03 -12.08 28.21
N ASN A 401 25.79 -12.76 29.33
CA ASN A 401 25.95 -12.19 30.68
C ASN A 401 27.30 -12.49 31.33
N THR A 402 28.22 -13.15 30.61
CA THR A 402 29.53 -13.61 31.11
C THR A 402 30.34 -12.49 31.76
N LYS A 403 30.43 -11.31 31.14
CA LYS A 403 31.19 -10.16 31.69
C LYS A 403 30.56 -9.62 32.98
N THR A 404 29.23 -9.60 33.05
CA THR A 404 28.49 -9.15 34.24
C THR A 404 28.67 -10.14 35.39
N LEU A 405 28.48 -11.43 35.12
CA LEU A 405 28.70 -12.50 36.11
C LEU A 405 30.13 -12.53 36.61
N HIS A 406 31.12 -12.35 35.72
CA HIS A 406 32.52 -12.24 36.10
C HIS A 406 32.78 -11.06 37.05
N ARG A 407 32.26 -9.87 36.75
CA ARG A 407 32.40 -8.69 37.63
C ARG A 407 31.77 -8.91 39.00
N LEU A 408 30.58 -9.51 39.04
CA LEU A 408 29.89 -9.83 40.29
C LEU A 408 30.68 -10.86 41.11
N ALA A 409 31.25 -11.88 40.46
CA ALA A 409 32.15 -12.83 41.11
C ALA A 409 33.39 -12.12 41.68
N CYS A 410 34.04 -11.22 40.92
CA CYS A 410 35.18 -10.45 41.43
C CYS A 410 34.81 -9.62 42.67
N LEU A 411 33.64 -8.98 42.68
CA LEU A 411 33.15 -8.21 43.83
C LEU A 411 32.93 -9.11 45.06
N THR A 412 32.33 -10.28 44.88
CA THR A 412 32.13 -11.22 46.00
C THR A 412 33.47 -11.73 46.53
N TYR A 413 34.44 -12.06 45.67
CA TYR A 413 35.79 -12.46 46.11
C TYR A 413 36.51 -11.38 46.93
N VAL A 414 36.42 -10.12 46.49
CA VAL A 414 37.00 -8.97 47.17
C VAL A 414 36.33 -8.73 48.52
N ALA A 415 35.03 -8.99 48.61
CA ALA A 415 34.25 -8.94 49.85
C ALA A 415 34.49 -10.14 50.80
N GLY A 416 35.36 -11.07 50.42
CA GLY A 416 35.74 -12.22 51.25
C GLY A 416 34.99 -13.52 50.92
N TYR A 417 34.18 -13.55 49.86
CA TYR A 417 33.59 -14.80 49.39
C TYR A 417 34.68 -15.73 48.83
N ARG A 418 34.55 -17.03 49.06
CA ARG A 418 35.49 -18.09 48.64
C ARG A 418 34.73 -19.22 47.96
N ALA A 419 35.02 -19.48 46.69
CA ALA A 419 34.28 -20.46 45.88
C ALA A 419 34.49 -21.92 46.28
N HIS A 420 35.47 -22.22 47.13
CA HIS A 420 35.74 -23.58 47.61
C HIS A 420 34.68 -24.09 48.61
N ALA A 421 33.89 -23.22 49.22
CA ALA A 421 32.67 -23.66 49.87
C ALA A 421 31.64 -23.94 48.77
N SER A 422 30.98 -25.09 48.81
CA SER A 422 30.01 -25.63 47.85
C SER A 422 28.72 -24.79 47.68
N GLY A 423 28.84 -23.47 47.55
CA GLY A 423 27.72 -22.55 47.47
C GLY A 423 27.11 -22.49 46.08
N ASP A 424 25.79 -22.50 46.02
CA ASP A 424 25.01 -22.36 44.78
C ASP A 424 24.99 -20.92 44.22
N LEU A 425 25.70 -19.98 44.86
CA LEU A 425 25.66 -18.56 44.51
C LEU A 425 25.96 -18.28 43.02
N PRO A 426 27.00 -18.87 42.37
CA PRO A 426 27.25 -18.60 40.96
C PRO A 426 26.08 -19.02 40.04
N ARG A 427 25.45 -20.17 40.33
CA ARG A 427 24.31 -20.69 39.57
C ARG A 427 23.07 -19.82 39.77
N LEU A 428 22.80 -19.46 41.02
CA LEU A 428 21.68 -18.60 41.39
C LEU A 428 21.83 -17.21 40.78
N LEU A 429 23.06 -16.69 40.73
CA LEU A 429 23.35 -15.41 40.12
C LEU A 429 23.18 -15.45 38.60
N GLU A 430 23.62 -16.52 37.94
CA GLU A 430 23.38 -16.74 36.51
C GLU A 430 21.88 -16.76 36.18
N GLU A 431 21.09 -17.49 36.97
CA GLU A 431 19.63 -17.56 36.86
C GLU A 431 19.00 -16.17 37.04
N LYS A 432 19.31 -15.45 38.12
CA LYS A 432 18.74 -14.13 38.39
C LYS A 432 19.14 -13.06 37.38
N VAL A 433 20.40 -13.05 36.95
CA VAL A 433 20.85 -12.13 35.89
C VAL A 433 20.17 -12.47 34.56
N GLY A 434 19.94 -13.75 34.27
CA GLY A 434 19.14 -14.21 33.13
C GLY A 434 17.70 -13.65 33.17
N GLU A 435 16.98 -13.88 34.27
CA GLU A 435 15.61 -13.39 34.47
C GLU A 435 15.50 -11.86 34.30
N MET A 436 16.43 -11.09 34.90
CA MET A 436 16.45 -9.64 34.76
C MET A 436 16.75 -9.19 33.32
N THR A 437 17.63 -9.92 32.62
CA THR A 437 17.95 -9.64 31.21
C THR A 437 16.73 -9.83 30.32
N GLU A 438 15.94 -10.88 30.55
CA GLU A 438 14.68 -11.11 29.83
C GLU A 438 13.67 -9.98 30.07
N LYS A 439 13.52 -9.54 31.33
CA LYS A 439 12.68 -8.37 31.67
C LYS A 439 13.16 -7.10 30.96
N ALA A 440 14.47 -6.86 30.94
CA ALA A 440 15.07 -5.72 30.23
C ALA A 440 14.84 -5.77 28.72
N LEU A 441 14.96 -6.95 28.09
CA LEU A 441 14.64 -7.12 26.66
C LEU A 441 13.16 -6.84 26.37
N LYS A 442 12.26 -7.24 27.26
CA LYS A 442 10.83 -6.93 27.13
C LYS A 442 10.55 -5.43 27.27
N ILE A 443 11.21 -4.74 28.20
CA ILE A 443 11.13 -3.28 28.34
C ILE A 443 11.62 -2.60 27.06
N LYS A 444 12.76 -3.05 26.52
CA LYS A 444 13.31 -2.56 25.26
C LYS A 444 12.33 -2.69 24.11
N GLU A 445 11.74 -3.87 23.93
CA GLU A 445 10.73 -4.12 22.89
C GLU A 445 9.55 -3.16 23.02
N ILE A 446 8.99 -3.02 24.22
CA ILE A 446 7.85 -2.14 24.47
C ILE A 446 8.24 -0.66 24.24
N ALA A 447 9.40 -0.22 24.73
CA ALA A 447 9.85 1.16 24.54
C ALA A 447 10.16 1.50 23.08
N ALA A 448 10.72 0.55 22.32
CA ALA A 448 11.12 0.74 20.93
C ALA A 448 9.97 0.61 19.94
N GLU A 449 9.04 -0.31 20.18
CA GLU A 449 7.98 -0.68 19.21
C GLU A 449 6.56 -0.38 19.70
N GLY A 450 6.40 -0.28 21.01
CA GLY A 450 5.11 -0.02 21.66
C GLY A 450 4.79 1.46 21.84
N VAL A 451 5.83 2.30 21.98
CA VAL A 451 5.70 3.75 22.19
C VAL A 451 6.28 4.52 21.00
N LEU A 452 5.39 4.92 20.09
CA LEU A 452 5.68 5.65 18.85
C LEU A 452 5.51 7.17 18.99
N SER A 453 4.72 7.64 19.96
CA SER A 453 4.44 9.07 20.18
C SER A 453 5.57 9.83 20.87
N ALA A 454 6.42 9.11 21.60
CA ALA A 454 7.51 9.68 22.40
C ALA A 454 8.76 8.78 22.37
N GLU A 455 9.92 9.39 22.49
CA GLU A 455 11.19 8.69 22.69
C GLU A 455 11.39 8.41 24.17
N VAL A 456 11.16 7.16 24.59
CA VAL A 456 11.40 6.70 25.96
C VAL A 456 12.84 6.23 26.08
N ARG A 457 13.56 6.73 27.09
CA ARG A 457 14.93 6.34 27.41
C ARG A 457 15.00 5.90 28.87
N VAL A 458 15.61 4.74 29.10
CA VAL A 458 15.96 4.29 30.45
C VAL A 458 17.33 4.84 30.79
N VAL A 459 17.47 5.56 31.90
CA VAL A 459 18.69 6.32 32.22
C VAL A 459 19.39 5.79 33.47
N ALA A 460 20.71 5.71 33.43
CA ALA A 460 21.57 5.52 34.59
C ALA A 460 22.85 6.32 34.41
N PHE A 461 23.50 6.70 35.50
CA PHE A 461 24.64 7.59 35.50
C PHE A 461 25.92 6.86 35.91
N ASP A 462 27.01 7.19 35.22
CA ASP A 462 28.34 6.67 35.52
C ASP A 462 28.87 7.23 36.85
N PRO A 463 29.73 6.49 37.57
CA PRO A 463 30.42 6.99 38.76
C PRO A 463 31.09 8.35 38.53
N HIS A 464 31.15 9.16 39.60
CA HIS A 464 31.78 10.48 39.65
C HIS A 464 31.08 11.60 38.84
N VAL A 465 29.90 11.34 38.27
CA VAL A 465 29.05 12.39 37.69
C VAL A 465 28.52 13.28 38.81
N LYS A 466 28.42 14.59 38.55
CA LYS A 466 27.86 15.55 39.51
C LYS A 466 26.39 15.23 39.77
N PHE A 467 25.98 15.26 41.04
CA PHE A 467 24.60 15.02 41.43
C PHE A 467 23.67 16.11 40.85
N ASP A 468 22.60 15.66 40.20
CA ASP A 468 21.58 16.52 39.61
C ASP A 468 20.21 16.15 40.20
N THR A 469 19.68 17.01 41.06
CA THR A 469 18.39 16.79 41.74
C THR A 469 17.20 16.70 40.79
N GLU A 470 17.30 17.19 39.55
CA GLU A 470 16.21 17.10 38.58
C GLU A 470 16.11 15.69 37.99
N ARG A 471 17.24 14.99 37.85
CA ARG A 471 17.34 13.68 37.18
C ARG A 471 17.63 12.52 38.11
N MET A 472 18.19 12.82 39.29
CA MET A 472 18.69 11.85 40.25
C MET A 472 17.94 11.98 41.57
N GLN A 473 17.78 10.84 42.25
CA GLN A 473 17.28 10.74 43.61
C GLN A 473 18.39 10.12 44.45
N ASP A 474 18.80 10.82 45.51
CA ASP A 474 19.69 10.25 46.49
C ASP A 474 18.98 9.08 47.19
N ALA A 475 19.55 7.89 47.11
CA ALA A 475 19.04 6.69 47.76
C ALA A 475 19.01 6.82 49.29
N PHE A 476 19.79 7.76 49.83
CA PHE A 476 20.00 7.96 51.26
C PHE A 476 19.42 9.23 51.84
N ALA A 477 18.99 10.16 51.00
CA ALA A 477 18.18 11.27 51.49
C ALA A 477 16.93 10.62 52.05
N GLN A 478 16.96 10.31 53.36
CA GLN A 478 15.85 9.82 54.12
C GLN A 478 14.73 10.72 53.69
N GLU A 479 13.74 10.16 52.99
CA GLU A 479 12.51 10.88 52.75
C GLU A 479 12.07 11.21 54.16
N SER A 480 12.35 12.45 54.56
CA SER A 480 11.84 13.02 55.78
C SER A 480 10.36 13.07 55.45
N PHE A 481 9.70 11.95 55.72
CA PHE A 481 8.27 11.69 55.71
C PHE A 481 7.67 12.55 56.83
N GLY A 482 8.03 13.83 56.86
CA GLY A 482 7.37 14.89 57.57
C GLY A 482 5.96 14.89 57.03
N GLY A 483 5.08 14.28 57.81
CA GLY A 483 3.74 13.94 57.39
C GLY A 483 3.00 15.16 56.87
N SER A 484 2.81 15.22 55.55
CA SER A 484 1.81 16.11 54.96
C SER A 484 0.42 15.47 55.08
N LYS A 485 0.03 15.16 56.32
CA LYS A 485 -1.36 14.99 56.76
C LYS A 485 -1.69 16.09 57.76
N GLY A 486 -1.40 17.32 57.39
CA GLY A 486 -1.76 18.52 58.15
C GLY A 486 -2.63 19.43 57.30
N LYS A 487 -3.90 19.06 57.10
CA LYS A 487 -4.93 19.92 56.50
C LYS A 487 -5.31 21.05 57.47
N GLY A 488 -4.33 21.83 57.90
CA GLY A 488 -4.50 23.02 58.73
C GLY A 488 -4.81 24.20 57.84
N LYS A 489 -6.10 24.53 57.70
CA LYS A 489 -6.55 25.84 57.19
C LYS A 489 -6.12 26.93 58.18
N GLY A 490 -4.86 27.38 58.07
CA GLY A 490 -4.36 28.58 58.75
C GLY A 490 -4.15 29.68 57.70
N LYS A 491 -5.09 30.63 57.64
CA LYS A 491 -4.86 31.91 56.98
C LYS A 491 -3.84 32.65 57.84
N ASP A 492 -2.63 32.85 57.34
CA ASP A 492 -1.79 34.02 57.62
C ASP A 492 -0.61 34.00 56.63
N LYS A 493 -0.79 34.71 55.52
CA LYS A 493 0.25 35.00 54.53
C LYS A 493 0.71 36.43 54.77
N GLU A 494 1.87 36.63 55.38
CA GLU A 494 2.76 37.74 55.01
C GLU A 494 4.11 37.59 55.70
N LYS A 495 5.18 37.75 54.91
CA LYS A 495 6.60 37.89 55.32
C LYS A 495 7.39 36.61 55.58
N GLU A 496 7.64 35.85 54.53
CA GLU A 496 8.88 35.05 54.45
C GLU A 496 9.35 34.97 52.99
N LYS A 497 9.79 36.12 52.49
CA LYS A 497 10.67 36.23 51.32
C LYS A 497 11.98 36.82 51.84
N ASP A 498 13.10 36.30 51.34
CA ASP A 498 14.45 36.90 51.41
C ASP A 498 15.52 36.24 52.30
N LYS A 499 15.38 34.97 52.69
CA LYS A 499 16.55 34.13 53.00
C LYS A 499 16.85 33.16 51.86
N LYS A 500 17.38 33.71 50.76
CA LYS A 500 18.15 32.93 49.80
C LYS A 500 19.51 32.70 50.46
N GLU A 501 19.65 31.58 51.18
CA GLU A 501 20.95 31.15 51.66
C GLU A 501 21.83 30.82 50.44
N GLU A 502 22.80 31.69 50.16
CA GLU A 502 23.98 31.42 49.34
C GLU A 502 24.94 30.47 50.09
N GLY A 503 24.39 29.39 50.67
CA GLY A 503 25.19 28.26 51.10
C GLY A 503 25.64 27.55 49.83
N GLY A 504 26.91 27.73 49.45
CA GLY A 504 27.51 27.01 48.33
C GLY A 504 27.36 25.52 48.56
N ALA A 505 26.33 24.92 47.98
CA ALA A 505 26.10 23.49 48.05
C ALA A 505 27.37 22.81 47.54
N LYS A 506 28.07 22.10 48.44
CA LYS A 506 29.24 21.29 48.12
C LYS A 506 28.79 20.41 46.95
N VAL A 507 29.42 20.57 45.79
CA VAL A 507 29.07 19.80 44.59
C VAL A 507 29.40 18.34 44.93
N GLN A 508 28.37 17.56 45.24
CA GLN A 508 28.52 16.15 45.54
C GLN A 508 28.57 15.37 44.23
N ALA A 509 29.55 14.48 44.11
CA ALA A 509 29.59 13.51 43.04
C ALA A 509 28.86 12.24 43.47
N ILE A 510 28.30 11.54 42.48
CA ILE A 510 27.70 10.23 42.70
C ILE A 510 28.80 9.17 42.78
N VAL A 511 28.65 8.24 43.70
CA VAL A 511 29.52 7.06 43.82
C VAL A 511 29.06 6.02 42.80
N VAL A 512 27.77 5.68 42.82
CA VAL A 512 27.17 4.67 41.95
C VAL A 512 25.69 4.96 41.70
N SER A 513 25.17 4.50 40.55
CA SER A 513 23.73 4.36 40.32
C SER A 513 23.23 3.04 40.88
N THR A 514 22.17 3.08 41.68
CA THR A 514 21.56 1.91 42.33
C THR A 514 20.21 1.50 41.72
N GLY A 515 19.60 2.37 40.90
CA GLY A 515 18.40 2.04 40.15
C GLY A 515 18.36 2.75 38.80
N LEU A 516 17.56 2.23 37.88
CA LEU A 516 17.27 2.84 36.59
C LEU A 516 16.25 3.98 36.74
N GLY A 517 16.42 5.05 35.96
CA GLY A 517 15.43 6.09 35.75
C GLY A 517 14.73 5.95 34.39
N VAL A 518 13.66 6.71 34.17
CA VAL A 518 12.95 6.80 32.88
C VAL A 518 12.76 8.27 32.53
N SER A 519 13.19 8.62 31.32
CA SER A 519 12.89 9.90 30.71
C SER A 519 12.20 9.69 29.37
N PHE A 520 11.47 10.71 28.93
CA PHE A 520 10.95 10.73 27.58
C PHE A 520 11.12 12.09 26.93
N SER A 521 11.18 12.10 25.60
CA SER A 521 11.18 13.33 24.82
C SER A 521 10.15 13.23 23.70
N THR A 522 9.43 14.33 23.49
CA THR A 522 8.56 14.51 22.33
C THR A 522 9.17 15.59 21.42
N LYS A 523 8.88 15.52 20.12
CA LYS A 523 9.48 16.44 19.14
C LYS A 523 9.30 17.90 19.57
N GLY A 524 10.42 18.59 19.79
CA GLY A 524 10.44 20.01 20.14
C GLY A 524 10.19 20.33 21.63
N LYS A 525 10.08 19.33 22.50
CA LYS A 525 10.06 19.52 23.96
C LYS A 525 11.36 19.04 24.59
N ALA A 526 11.71 19.66 25.72
CA ALA A 526 12.80 19.18 26.55
C ALA A 526 12.53 17.73 27.02
N GLU A 527 13.60 17.01 27.31
CA GLU A 527 13.52 15.70 27.96
C GLU A 527 12.85 15.86 29.34
N GLU A 528 11.79 15.10 29.57
CA GLU A 528 11.05 15.08 30.83
C GLU A 528 11.39 13.80 31.58
N VAL A 529 11.81 13.94 32.85
CA VAL A 529 12.13 12.81 33.72
C VAL A 529 10.86 12.35 34.42
N VAL A 530 10.43 11.12 34.13
CA VAL A 530 9.24 10.49 34.74
C VAL A 530 9.63 9.77 36.02
N MET A 531 10.77 9.07 35.96
CA MET A 531 11.34 8.38 37.10
C MET A 531 12.81 8.75 37.23
N LYS A 532 13.21 9.24 38.41
CA LYS A 532 14.60 9.62 38.68
C LYS A 532 15.46 8.38 38.89
N THR A 533 16.71 8.45 38.46
CA THR A 533 17.71 7.41 38.74
C THR A 533 18.08 7.47 40.22
N LYS A 534 18.00 6.35 40.94
CA LYS A 534 18.50 6.27 42.32
C LYS A 534 20.02 6.20 42.29
N VAL A 535 20.67 7.03 43.11
CA VAL A 535 22.13 7.15 43.18
C VAL A 535 22.60 7.20 44.64
N VAL A 536 23.83 6.75 44.89
CA VAL A 536 24.52 6.92 46.17
C VAL A 536 25.51 8.06 46.05
N LEU A 537 25.48 9.01 46.99
CA LEU A 537 26.36 10.18 46.99
C LEU A 537 27.63 9.94 47.81
N GLU A 538 28.71 10.66 47.48
CA GLU A 538 29.95 10.63 48.26
C GLU A 538 29.75 11.10 49.71
N SER A 539 28.73 11.91 50.00
CA SER A 539 28.40 12.31 51.37
C SER A 539 27.87 11.16 52.22
N ALA A 540 27.16 10.20 51.63
CA ALA A 540 26.71 9.00 52.35
C ALA A 540 27.90 8.15 52.79
N LEU A 541 29.02 8.25 52.06
CA LEU A 541 30.29 7.68 52.49
C LEU A 541 30.88 8.46 53.69
N GLU A 542 30.80 9.78 53.72
CA GLU A 542 31.33 10.57 54.85
C GLU A 542 30.55 10.33 56.16
N GLU A 543 29.22 10.17 56.10
CA GLU A 543 28.33 10.15 57.28
C GLU A 543 28.37 8.84 58.09
N VAL A 544 28.70 7.71 57.45
CA VAL A 544 28.79 6.39 58.12
C VAL A 544 30.11 6.24 58.89
N ALA A 545 31.07 7.16 58.72
CA ALA A 545 32.30 7.12 59.52
C ALA A 545 31.99 7.52 60.98
N PRO A 546 32.21 6.64 61.98
CA PRO A 546 31.92 6.97 63.36
C PRO A 546 32.72 8.21 63.78
N GLU A 547 32.03 9.23 64.29
CA GLU A 547 32.54 10.55 64.69
C GLU A 547 33.65 10.51 65.79
N GLY A 548 34.19 9.35 66.13
CA GLY A 548 35.19 9.13 67.19
C GLY A 548 36.64 9.00 66.73
N THR A 549 36.94 8.96 65.42
CA THR A 549 38.34 8.89 64.92
C THR A 549 38.78 10.21 64.30
N THR A 550 38.89 11.26 65.13
CA THR A 550 39.71 12.41 64.78
C THR A 550 41.14 11.93 64.56
N SER A 551 41.61 12.02 63.31
CA SER A 551 43.00 11.86 62.87
C SER A 551 43.90 12.97 63.45
N GLU A 552 43.94 13.10 64.78
CA GLU A 552 44.97 13.84 65.50
C GLU A 552 45.88 12.82 66.19
N ASN A 553 47.16 12.80 65.78
CA ASN A 553 48.27 11.99 66.32
C ASN A 553 48.45 10.57 65.74
N LEU A 554 48.85 10.50 64.47
CA LEU A 554 49.73 9.44 63.97
C LEU A 554 51.06 10.03 63.48
N THR A 555 51.76 10.73 64.36
CA THR A 555 53.23 10.83 64.31
C THR A 555 53.82 9.58 64.95
N GLY A 556 53.81 8.47 64.21
CA GLY A 556 54.56 7.28 64.57
C GLY A 556 56.07 7.56 64.54
N PRO A 557 56.88 6.87 65.38
CA PRO A 557 58.31 7.11 65.51
C PRO A 557 59.04 6.83 64.19
N GLN A 558 59.84 7.80 63.73
CA GLN A 558 60.78 7.61 62.63
C GLN A 558 61.72 6.44 62.96
N MET A 559 61.60 5.36 62.20
CA MET A 559 62.59 4.29 62.17
C MET A 559 63.90 4.82 61.57
N PRO A 560 65.07 4.50 62.17
CA PRO A 560 66.35 4.96 61.66
C PRO A 560 66.66 4.33 60.31
N VAL A 561 67.01 5.17 59.35
CA VAL A 561 67.54 4.79 58.03
C VAL A 561 68.86 4.04 58.25
N ILE A 562 68.85 2.73 58.03
CA ILE A 562 70.06 1.93 57.94
C ILE A 562 70.67 2.19 56.56
N ALA A 563 71.82 2.86 56.55
CA ALA A 563 72.64 3.03 55.36
C ALA A 563 73.21 1.68 54.91
N SER A 564 73.06 1.37 53.62
CA SER A 564 73.74 0.25 52.96
C SER A 564 75.26 0.48 52.95
N PRO A 565 76.09 -0.55 53.19
CA PRO A 565 77.52 -0.48 52.90
C PRO A 565 77.80 -0.86 51.44
N ASP A 566 78.82 -0.20 50.89
CA ASP A 566 79.49 -0.51 49.61
C ASP A 566 80.09 -1.92 49.57
#